data_AF-A0A953Y2G6-F1
#
_entry.id   AF-A0A953Y2G6-F1
#
_cell.length_a   1.000
_cell.length_b   1.000
_cell.length_c   1.000
_cell.angle_alpha   90.00
_cell.angle_beta   90.00
_cell.angle_gamma   90.00
#
_symmetry.space_group_name_H-M   'P 1'
#
loop_
_entity.id
_entity.type
_entity.pdbx_description
1 polymer ?
#
loop_
_entity_poly.entity_id
_entity_poly.type
_entity_poly.pdbx_seq_one_letter_code
_entity_poly.pdbx_strand_id
1 'polypeptide(L)' 'MSQRLKRLEETARVLRDRLQSLSSETPPPHRRPMHDVAVAAVRGQLSEVGRELARLAA' A
#
# COMPACT_ATOMS: atom_id res chain seq x y z
N MET A 1 11.61 -20.80 0.16
CA MET A 1 11.00 -19.72 0.97
C MET A 1 11.33 -18.30 0.48
N SER A 2 12.52 -18.03 -0.07
CA SER A 2 13.01 -16.66 -0.33
C SER A 2 12.29 -15.86 -1.43
N GLN A 3 11.72 -16.48 -2.45
CA GLN A 3 11.16 -15.75 -3.60
C GLN A 3 9.80 -15.09 -3.30
N ARG A 4 8.95 -15.75 -2.51
CA ARG A 4 7.64 -15.21 -2.09
C ARG A 4 7.81 -14.06 -1.10
N LEU A 5 8.71 -14.20 -0.13
CA LEU A 5 9.06 -13.15 0.82
C LEU A 5 9.55 -11.89 0.07
N LYS A 6 10.53 -12.05 -0.84
CA LYS A 6 11.06 -10.94 -1.65
C LYS A 6 9.97 -10.23 -2.45
N ARG A 7 9.05 -10.98 -3.07
CA ARG A 7 7.92 -10.39 -3.81
C ARG A 7 6.98 -9.60 -2.91
N LEU A 8 6.69 -10.09 -1.70
CA LEU A 8 5.85 -9.37 -0.73
C LEU A 8 6.54 -8.11 -0.20
N GLU A 9 7.84 -8.16 0.06
CA GLU A 9 8.64 -6.99 0.46
C GLU A 9 8.67 -5.93 -0.65
N GLU A 10 8.87 -6.34 -1.89
CA GLU A 10 8.84 -5.46 -3.06
C GLU A 10 7.44 -4.86 -3.27
N THR A 11 6.39 -5.67 -3.12
CA THR A 11 5.01 -5.19 -3.17
C THR A 11 4.74 -4.17 -2.05
N ALA A 12 5.18 -4.45 -0.82
CA ALA A 12 5.05 -3.51 0.29
C ALA A 12 5.78 -2.19 0.00
N ARG A 13 6.97 -2.25 -0.60
CA ARG A 13 7.73 -1.05 -1.01
C ARG A 13 6.96 -0.21 -2.03
N VAL A 14 6.50 -0.83 -3.11
CA VAL A 14 5.73 -0.15 -4.17
C VAL A 14 4.46 0.50 -3.61
N LEU A 15 3.74 -0.21 -2.73
CA LEU A 15 2.53 0.33 -2.12
C LEU A 15 2.82 1.50 -1.17
N ARG A 16 3.95 1.49 -0.44
CA ARG A 16 4.37 2.63 0.39
C ARG A 16 4.72 3.85 -0.46
N ASP A 17 5.48 3.66 -1.55
CA ASP A 17 5.84 4.73 -2.47
C ASP A 17 4.58 5.34 -3.11
N ARG A 18 3.60 4.49 -3.46
CA ARG A 18 2.30 4.93 -3.98
C ARG A 18 1.51 5.71 -2.93
N LEU A 19 1.47 5.24 -1.68
CA LEU A 19 0.78 5.93 -0.59
C LEU A 19 1.43 7.29 -0.31
N GLN A 20 2.75 7.39 -0.33
CA GLN A 20 3.48 8.65 -0.17
C GLN A 20 3.16 9.62 -1.31
N SER A 21 3.13 9.13 -2.55
CA SER A 21 2.78 9.93 -3.73
C SER A 21 1.36 10.49 -3.62
N LEU A 22 0.39 9.66 -3.24
CA LEU A 22 -0.99 10.09 -3.00
C LEU A 22 -1.07 11.09 -1.85
N SER A 23 -0.39 10.83 -0.73
CA SER A 23 -0.44 11.71 0.44
C SER A 23 0.19 13.09 0.20
N SER A 24 1.10 13.18 -0.77
CA SER A 24 1.74 14.44 -1.18
C SER A 24 0.89 15.23 -2.18
N GLU A 25 -0.09 14.59 -2.82
CA GLU A 25 -0.98 15.22 -3.78
C GLU A 25 -2.12 15.94 -3.03
N THR A 26 -2.38 17.19 -3.41
CA THR A 26 -3.58 17.90 -2.94
C THR A 26 -4.62 17.89 -4.06
N PRO A 27 -5.57 16.94 -4.06
CA PRO A 27 -6.57 16.84 -5.12
C PRO A 27 -7.55 18.02 -5.07
N PRO A 28 -8.05 18.48 -6.24
CA PRO A 28 -9.12 19.48 -6.28
C PRO A 28 -10.40 18.94 -5.62
N PRO A 29 -11.30 19.80 -5.11
CA PRO A 29 -12.43 19.39 -4.28
C PRO A 29 -13.30 18.28 -4.87
N HIS A 30 -13.57 18.33 -6.18
CA HIS A 30 -14.39 17.34 -6.89
C HIS A 30 -13.71 15.96 -7.04
N ARG A 31 -12.39 15.87 -6.85
CA ARG A 31 -11.61 14.60 -6.88
C ARG A 31 -11.29 14.07 -5.49
N ARG A 32 -11.52 14.83 -4.42
CA ARG A 32 -11.26 14.39 -3.03
C ARG A 32 -11.89 13.03 -2.70
N PRO A 33 -13.17 12.76 -3.01
CA PRO A 33 -13.76 11.46 -2.67
C PRO A 33 -13.03 10.29 -3.35
N MET A 34 -12.67 10.45 -4.62
CA MET A 34 -11.94 9.42 -5.38
C MET A 34 -10.51 9.26 -4.85
N HIS A 35 -9.87 10.36 -4.48
CA HIS A 35 -8.53 10.34 -3.89
C HIS A 35 -8.54 9.63 -2.52
N ASP A 36 -9.53 9.92 -1.67
CA ASP A 36 -9.67 9.29 -0.35
C ASP A 36 -9.91 7.77 -0.49
N VAL A 37 -10.72 7.35 -1.47
CA VAL A 37 -10.90 5.94 -1.80
C VAL A 37 -9.60 5.30 -2.27
N ALA A 38 -8.81 5.98 -3.11
CA ALA A 38 -7.52 5.47 -3.57
C ALA A 38 -6.53 5.31 -2.39
N VAL A 39 -6.47 6.29 -1.48
CA VAL A 39 -5.65 6.22 -0.26
C VAL A 39 -6.09 5.05 0.63
N ALA A 40 -7.40 4.91 0.87
CA ALA A 40 -7.95 3.82 1.67
C ALA A 40 -7.64 2.44 1.07
N ALA A 41 -7.76 2.29 -0.24
CA ALA A 41 -7.45 1.04 -0.95
C ALA A 41 -5.97 0.64 -0.79
N VAL A 42 -5.05 1.58 -1.01
CA VAL A 42 -3.60 1.32 -0.87
C VAL A 42 -3.24 0.98 0.59
N ARG A 43 -3.85 1.65 1.57
CA ARG A 43 -3.67 1.32 3.00
C ARG A 43 -4.18 -0.10 3.31
N GLY A 44 -5.34 -0.48 2.78
CA GLY A 44 -5.89 -1.83 2.94
C GLY A 44 -4.94 -2.91 2.39
N GLN A 45 -4.43 -2.70 1.17
CA GLN A 45 -3.45 -3.60 0.56
C GLN A 45 -2.16 -3.71 1.38
N LEU A 46 -1.65 -2.60 1.92
CA LEU A 46 -0.47 -2.62 2.81
C LEU A 46 -0.73 -3.43 4.09
N SER A 47 -1.91 -3.31 4.68
CA SER A 47 -2.28 -4.11 5.86
C SER A 47 -2.39 -5.60 5.53
N GLU A 48 -2.86 -5.97 4.34
CA GLU A 48 -2.88 -7.37 3.89
C GLU A 48 -1.48 -7.93 3.69
N VAL A 49 -0.62 -7.21 2.96
CA VAL A 49 0.78 -7.61 2.75
C VAL A 49 1.54 -7.71 4.07
N GLY A 50 1.33 -6.76 4.99
CA GLY A 50 1.92 -6.80 6.33
C GLY A 50 1.51 -8.03 7.13
N ARG A 51 0.22 -8.41 7.09
CA ARG A 51 -0.28 -9.65 7.72
C ARG A 51 0.30 -10.91 7.08
N GLU A 52 0.55 -10.91 5.78
CA GLU A 52 1.17 -12.06 5.10
C GLU A 52 2.66 -12.17 5.43
N LEU A 53 3.39 -11.05 5.45
CA LEU A 53 4.79 -11.01 5.89
C LEU A 53 4.95 -11.48 7.34
N ALA A 54 4.10 -11.02 8.25
CA ALA A 54 4.12 -11.46 9.65
C ALA A 54 3.87 -12.98 9.78
N ARG A 55 2.96 -13.54 8.97
CA ARG A 55 2.69 -14.99 8.93
C ARG A 55 3.84 -15.82 8.38
N LEU A 56 4.69 -15.25 7.52
CA LEU A 56 5.87 -15.94 6.98
C LEU A 56 7.09 -15.86 7.91
N ALA A 57 7.07 -14.94 8.87
CA ALA A 57 8.15 -14.75 9.85
C ALA A 57 7.89 -15.50 11.17
N ALA A 58 6.68 -16.00 11.40
CA ALA A 58 6.28 -16.86 12.51
C ALA A 58 6.54 -18.34 12.19
#